data_AF-A0A396Q5V3-F1
#
_entry.id   AF-A0A396Q5V3-F1
#
_cell.length_a   1.000
_cell.length_b   1.000
_cell.length_c   1.000
_cell.angle_alpha   90.00
_cell.angle_beta   90.00
_cell.angle_gamma   90.00
#
_symmetry.space_group_name_H-M   'P 1'
#
loop_
_entity.id
_entity.type
_entity.pdbx_description
1 polymer ?
#
loop_
_entity_poly.entity_id
_entity_poly.type
_entity_poly.pdbx_seq_one_letter_code
_entity_poly.pdbx_strand_id
1 'polypeptide(L)'
;MHRVTRKSIKDSDIDLARVEKRLSEIAEEIKINNKNNLTDINVICEEIFGQILNKLYDIKLVSMSAEVSGNYIAVDLVDYEKRIAYQVTSQNIRNKIDRTLEKFNSSGMYKDIDEVHFLILSSDEHRYNGKDTKCLNNGRIFSYKENIMNFKKLIHEIEKKNEIENDFIVDIYDCISMVYDSGRLKYFSIVNETELLMRTATYDLDETKSWLKGYGDIHLSAFIPLSYKGELSCMLQIRQHNLSGVYLTFDQEMLLEDYFVSETEFENKHHVGRYEDEEEICMQIQNMRINLNAHTAYHIYKLFEELKEEYFATKSEIDSILGTNGLSRVGNRYLLMTIDIIEWEEILFFARNHDWFQEDGELEWNIFNNNCSRNSLILSPNVNGNIRGDILATISVIPNKTWNNKLDLYWEPGFKANERCMDRFDNVVKWKADYTVEWIKNRLLEKSHTYYEKCNGKKSFWQKIWN
;
A
#
# COMPACT_ATOMS: atom_id res chain seq x y z
N MET A 1 32.46 -8.65 -17.13
CA MET A 1 31.59 -7.49 -17.35
C MET A 1 30.27 -7.83 -16.70
N HIS A 2 29.98 -7.26 -15.53
CA HIS A 2 28.74 -7.52 -14.81
C HIS A 2 27.57 -7.05 -15.68
N ARG A 3 26.57 -7.91 -15.87
CA ARG A 3 25.39 -7.58 -16.67
C ARG A 3 24.45 -6.73 -15.81
N VAL A 4 23.99 -5.62 -16.35
CA VAL A 4 23.11 -4.68 -15.63
C VAL A 4 21.67 -4.92 -16.04
N THR A 5 20.77 -4.91 -15.06
CA THR A 5 19.32 -5.05 -15.24
C THR A 5 18.57 -4.00 -14.42
N ARG A 6 17.32 -3.70 -14.82
CA ARG A 6 16.38 -2.88 -14.04
C ARG A 6 15.33 -3.73 -13.32
N LYS A 7 15.33 -5.04 -13.54
CA LYS A 7 14.33 -5.93 -12.94
C LYS A 7 14.59 -6.10 -11.45
N SER A 8 13.53 -5.94 -10.66
CA SER A 8 13.49 -6.40 -9.27
C SER A 8 13.48 -7.93 -9.21
N ILE A 9 13.58 -8.49 -8.01
CA ILE A 9 13.46 -9.94 -7.77
C ILE A 9 12.04 -10.19 -7.29
N LYS A 10 11.27 -10.99 -8.01
CA LYS A 10 9.89 -11.35 -7.61
C LYS A 10 9.90 -12.56 -6.70
N ASP A 11 8.77 -12.82 -6.03
CA ASP A 11 8.58 -14.05 -5.24
C ASP A 11 8.80 -15.31 -6.08
N SER A 12 8.34 -15.30 -7.34
CA SER A 12 8.54 -16.40 -8.29
C SER A 12 10.01 -16.62 -8.70
N ASP A 13 10.86 -15.62 -8.46
CA ASP A 13 12.30 -15.70 -8.73
C ASP A 13 13.08 -16.22 -7.53
N ILE A 14 12.43 -16.41 -6.37
CA ILE A 14 13.03 -16.96 -5.15
C ILE A 14 13.11 -18.48 -5.26
N ASP A 15 14.33 -19.00 -5.17
CA ASP A 15 14.64 -20.42 -5.21
C ASP A 15 15.64 -20.80 -4.12
N LEU A 16 15.91 -22.11 -4.00
CA LEU A 16 16.84 -22.63 -3.00
C LEU A 16 18.24 -22.06 -3.21
N ALA A 17 18.70 -21.90 -4.45
CA ALA A 17 20.02 -21.37 -4.75
C ALA A 17 20.21 -19.94 -4.22
N ARG A 18 19.18 -19.08 -4.28
CA ARG A 18 19.20 -17.75 -3.66
C ARG A 18 19.28 -17.82 -2.15
N VAL A 19 18.50 -18.68 -1.51
CA VAL A 19 18.57 -18.91 -0.05
C VAL A 19 19.97 -19.38 0.36
N GLU A 20 20.53 -20.37 -0.35
CA GLU A 20 21.89 -20.88 -0.11
C GLU A 20 22.96 -19.79 -0.25
N LYS A 21 22.84 -18.96 -1.29
CA LYS A 21 23.73 -17.82 -1.53
C LYS A 21 23.66 -16.83 -0.36
N ARG A 22 22.46 -16.42 0.06
CA ARG A 22 22.28 -15.48 1.18
C ARG A 22 22.82 -16.01 2.50
N LEU A 23 22.56 -17.28 2.82
CA LEU A 23 23.12 -17.91 4.02
C LEU A 23 24.66 -17.93 3.97
N SER A 24 25.25 -18.17 2.79
CA SER A 24 26.70 -18.15 2.62
C SER A 24 27.29 -16.75 2.80
N GLU A 25 26.65 -15.72 2.26
CA GLU A 25 27.02 -14.31 2.46
C GLU A 25 26.95 -13.93 3.94
N ILE A 26 25.89 -14.33 4.67
CA ILE A 26 25.78 -14.13 6.12
C ILE A 26 26.94 -14.79 6.86
N ALA A 27 27.28 -16.04 6.53
CA ALA A 27 28.40 -16.74 7.18
C ALA A 27 29.73 -16.01 6.98
N GLU A 28 29.98 -15.46 5.78
CA GLU A 28 31.18 -14.69 5.49
C GLU A 28 31.21 -13.36 6.25
N GLU A 29 30.10 -12.63 6.26
CA GLU A 29 29.97 -11.36 6.98
C GLU A 29 30.17 -11.53 8.49
N ILE A 30 29.61 -12.58 9.09
CA ILE A 30 29.85 -12.95 10.49
C ILE A 30 31.34 -13.23 10.75
N LYS A 31 32.03 -13.93 9.83
CA LYS A 31 33.46 -14.21 9.95
C LYS A 31 34.29 -12.92 9.89
N ILE A 32 33.92 -11.97 9.04
CA ILE A 32 34.58 -10.66 8.91
C ILE A 32 34.33 -9.80 10.17
N ASN A 33 33.07 -9.68 10.59
CA ASN A 33 32.69 -8.87 11.75
C ASN A 33 33.30 -9.36 13.06
N ASN A 34 33.34 -10.68 13.28
CA ASN A 34 34.01 -11.24 14.46
C ASN A 34 35.53 -10.97 14.45
N LYS A 35 36.20 -10.91 13.30
CA LYS A 35 37.62 -10.50 13.21
C LYS A 35 37.82 -9.02 13.57
N ASN A 36 36.81 -8.19 13.30
CA ASN A 36 36.81 -6.76 13.59
C ASN A 36 36.27 -6.43 15.00
N ASN A 37 35.94 -7.43 15.82
CA ASN A 37 35.28 -7.30 17.12
C ASN A 37 33.90 -6.60 17.06
N LEU A 38 33.20 -6.68 15.93
CA LEU A 38 31.83 -6.21 15.76
C LEU A 38 30.87 -7.39 16.02
N THR A 39 30.21 -7.40 17.16
CA THR A 39 29.37 -8.54 17.59
C THR A 39 27.87 -8.34 17.39
N ASP A 40 27.43 -7.16 16.92
CA ASP A 40 26.01 -6.84 16.75
C ASP A 40 25.30 -7.80 15.79
N ILE A 41 26.00 -8.25 14.74
CA ILE A 41 25.49 -9.24 13.77
C ILE A 41 25.12 -10.57 14.41
N ASN A 42 25.82 -11.00 15.48
CA ASN A 42 25.51 -12.29 16.11
C ASN A 42 24.13 -12.26 16.75
N VAL A 43 23.78 -11.15 17.40
CA VAL A 43 22.47 -11.03 18.06
C VAL A 43 21.34 -10.80 17.05
N ILE A 44 21.62 -10.11 15.93
CA ILE A 44 20.69 -10.04 14.79
C ILE A 44 20.37 -11.46 14.27
N CYS A 45 21.42 -12.27 14.10
CA CYS A 45 21.28 -13.65 13.65
C CYS A 45 20.51 -14.50 14.67
N GLU A 46 20.74 -14.35 15.98
CA GLU A 46 19.94 -15.04 17.00
C GLU A 46 18.44 -14.81 16.80
N GLU A 47 18.01 -13.56 16.64
CA GLU A 47 16.61 -13.21 16.46
C GLU A 47 16.04 -13.74 15.12
N ILE A 48 16.76 -13.52 14.01
CA ILE A 48 16.29 -13.92 12.67
C ILE A 48 16.24 -15.44 12.51
N PHE A 49 17.29 -16.14 12.92
CA PHE A 49 17.28 -17.60 12.86
C PHE A 49 16.31 -18.21 13.87
N GLY A 50 15.99 -17.52 14.97
CA GLY A 50 14.87 -17.88 15.84
C GLY A 50 13.53 -17.89 15.11
N GLN A 51 13.22 -16.85 14.32
CA GLN A 51 12.02 -16.85 13.47
C GLN A 51 12.01 -17.99 12.45
N ILE A 52 13.14 -18.24 11.79
CA ILE A 52 13.27 -19.32 10.80
C ILE A 52 12.99 -20.67 11.46
N LEU A 53 13.54 -20.91 12.66
CA LEU A 53 13.32 -22.14 13.42
C LEU A 53 11.86 -22.29 13.89
N ASN A 54 11.23 -21.18 14.33
CA ASN A 54 9.80 -21.16 14.67
C ASN A 54 8.94 -21.58 13.47
N LYS A 55 9.19 -20.98 12.30
CA LYS A 55 8.51 -21.32 11.04
C LYS A 55 8.79 -22.75 10.62
N LEU A 56 10.01 -23.26 10.74
CA LEU A 56 10.35 -24.64 10.34
C LEU A 56 9.66 -25.71 11.21
N TYR A 57 9.72 -25.54 12.53
CA TYR A 57 9.35 -26.60 13.47
C TYR A 57 8.02 -26.39 14.21
N ASP A 58 7.30 -25.30 13.91
CA ASP A 58 6.07 -24.92 14.61
C ASP A 58 6.30 -24.82 16.14
N ILE A 59 7.32 -24.05 16.50
CA ILE A 59 7.76 -23.77 17.87
C ILE A 59 7.74 -22.26 18.15
N LYS A 60 7.86 -21.87 19.42
CA LYS A 60 7.81 -20.49 19.90
C LYS A 60 9.07 -20.13 20.69
N LEU A 61 10.18 -20.03 19.99
CA LEU A 61 11.45 -19.58 20.54
C LEU A 61 11.40 -18.10 20.89
N VAL A 62 11.73 -17.77 22.13
CA VAL A 62 11.97 -16.42 22.64
C VAL A 62 13.45 -16.21 22.93
N SER A 63 13.95 -15.00 22.74
CA SER A 63 15.35 -14.65 22.97
C SER A 63 15.66 -14.43 24.45
N MET A 64 16.62 -15.17 24.99
CA MET A 64 17.08 -15.04 26.38
C MET A 64 17.81 -13.73 26.64
N SER A 65 18.44 -13.14 25.62
CA SER A 65 19.13 -11.85 25.74
C SER A 65 18.16 -10.68 25.93
N ALA A 66 16.89 -10.84 25.52
CA ALA A 66 15.81 -9.88 25.75
C ALA A 66 15.17 -10.01 27.15
N GLU A 67 15.18 -11.21 27.74
CA GLU A 67 14.51 -11.50 29.02
C GLU A 67 15.43 -11.37 30.26
N VAL A 68 16.75 -11.53 30.11
CA VAL A 68 17.67 -11.70 31.24
C VAL A 68 18.77 -10.65 31.27
N SER A 69 18.79 -9.85 32.33
CA SER A 69 19.94 -9.01 32.70
C SER A 69 20.97 -9.84 33.49
N GLY A 70 21.86 -10.57 32.81
CA GLY A 70 22.98 -11.21 33.52
C GLY A 70 23.80 -12.28 32.77
N ASN A 71 25.05 -12.42 33.22
CA ASN A 71 26.13 -13.28 32.71
C ASN A 71 25.90 -14.82 32.76
N TYR A 72 24.66 -15.30 32.86
CA TYR A 72 24.34 -16.72 33.09
C TYR A 72 23.48 -17.37 32.00
N ILE A 73 23.42 -16.77 30.81
CA ILE A 73 22.70 -17.35 29.68
C ILE A 73 23.54 -18.50 29.08
N ALA A 74 22.99 -19.70 29.11
CA ALA A 74 23.63 -20.91 28.58
C ALA A 74 23.20 -21.24 27.14
N VAL A 75 22.09 -20.66 26.65
CA VAL A 75 21.47 -20.90 25.35
C VAL A 75 20.78 -19.60 24.93
N ASP A 76 20.70 -19.29 23.63
CA ASP A 76 20.26 -17.97 23.17
C ASP A 76 18.73 -17.89 23.03
N LEU A 77 18.10 -19.00 22.63
CA LEU A 77 16.68 -19.08 22.33
C LEU A 77 16.01 -20.22 23.09
N VAL A 78 14.80 -20.00 23.60
CA VAL A 78 14.06 -20.98 24.41
C VAL A 78 12.58 -21.02 24.04
N ASP A 79 12.02 -22.22 23.94
CA ASP A 79 10.58 -22.48 23.96
C ASP A 79 10.24 -23.27 25.24
N TYR A 80 9.60 -22.61 26.20
CA TYR A 80 9.22 -23.23 27.47
C TYR A 80 8.02 -24.20 27.35
N GLU A 81 7.14 -24.01 26.36
CA GLU A 81 5.97 -24.89 26.15
C GLU A 81 6.43 -26.25 25.61
N LYS A 82 7.29 -26.22 24.59
CA LYS A 82 7.88 -27.42 23.99
C LYS A 82 9.10 -27.93 24.77
N ARG A 83 9.63 -27.13 25.69
CA ARG A 83 10.79 -27.42 26.54
C ARG A 83 12.07 -27.65 25.72
N ILE A 84 12.28 -26.84 24.69
CA ILE A 84 13.41 -26.93 23.77
C ILE A 84 14.22 -25.63 23.82
N ALA A 85 15.55 -25.72 23.73
CA ALA A 85 16.42 -24.57 23.62
C ALA A 85 17.39 -24.68 22.44
N TYR A 86 17.76 -23.53 21.87
CA TYR A 86 18.76 -23.41 20.82
C TYR A 86 19.90 -22.48 21.24
N GLN A 87 21.13 -22.91 20.99
CA GLN A 87 22.29 -22.03 20.91
C GLN A 87 22.57 -21.73 19.43
N VAL A 88 22.55 -20.45 19.06
CA VAL A 88 22.91 -19.95 17.75
C VAL A 88 24.36 -19.45 17.80
N THR A 89 25.24 -19.97 16.95
CA THR A 89 26.67 -19.58 17.03
C THR A 89 27.42 -19.79 15.73
N SER A 90 28.43 -18.96 15.46
CA SER A 90 29.40 -19.20 14.39
C SER A 90 30.55 -20.13 14.81
N GLN A 91 30.65 -20.46 16.11
CA GLN A 91 31.72 -21.31 16.64
C GLN A 91 31.32 -22.78 16.66
N ASN A 92 32.01 -23.58 15.84
CA ASN A 92 31.76 -25.01 15.67
C ASN A 92 32.72 -25.92 16.45
N ILE A 93 33.49 -25.39 17.40
CA ILE A 93 34.53 -26.17 18.09
C ILE A 93 33.88 -27.00 19.20
N ARG A 94 34.17 -28.31 19.27
CA ARG A 94 33.62 -29.23 20.29
C ARG A 94 33.71 -28.67 21.72
N ASN A 95 34.85 -28.11 22.09
CA ASN A 95 35.06 -27.52 23.43
C ASN A 95 34.08 -26.40 23.76
N LYS A 96 33.64 -25.61 22.76
CA LYS A 96 32.63 -24.55 22.96
C LYS A 96 31.27 -25.17 23.26
N ILE A 97 30.87 -26.18 22.50
CA ILE A 97 29.64 -26.94 22.69
C ILE A 97 29.62 -27.61 24.06
N ASP A 98 30.70 -28.31 24.41
CA ASP A 98 30.83 -29.00 25.70
C ASP A 98 30.70 -28.03 26.87
N ARG A 99 31.33 -26.84 26.79
CA ARG A 99 31.21 -25.77 27.79
C ARG A 99 29.79 -25.20 27.87
N THR A 100 29.11 -25.03 26.74
CA THR A 100 27.71 -24.58 26.71
C THR A 100 26.79 -25.59 27.39
N LEU A 101 26.96 -26.89 27.12
CA LEU A 101 26.21 -27.96 27.79
C LEU A 101 26.51 -28.04 29.29
N GLU A 102 27.75 -27.80 29.71
CA GLU A 102 28.12 -27.71 31.14
C GLU A 102 27.47 -26.51 31.82
N LYS A 103 27.41 -25.35 31.16
CA LYS A 103 26.67 -24.18 31.65
C LYS A 103 25.18 -24.49 31.78
N PHE A 104 24.57 -25.13 30.78
CA PHE A 104 23.16 -25.53 30.83
C PHE A 104 22.86 -26.47 32.01
N ASN A 105 23.74 -27.44 32.24
CA ASN A 105 23.62 -28.39 33.35
C ASN A 105 23.80 -27.74 34.73
N SER A 106 24.57 -26.65 34.82
CA SER A 106 24.84 -25.93 36.07
C SER A 106 23.93 -24.71 36.31
N SER A 107 23.26 -24.20 35.29
CA SER A 107 22.37 -23.02 35.39
C SER A 107 20.99 -23.31 36.00
N GLY A 108 20.62 -24.59 36.12
CA GLY A 108 19.27 -24.98 36.55
C GLY A 108 18.25 -25.10 35.41
N MET A 109 18.58 -24.62 34.21
CA MET A 109 17.68 -24.65 33.03
C MET A 109 17.24 -26.05 32.62
N TYR A 110 18.02 -27.07 32.97
CA TYR A 110 17.67 -28.48 32.77
C TYR A 110 16.34 -28.90 33.42
N LYS A 111 15.79 -28.13 34.37
CA LYS A 111 14.47 -28.41 34.96
C LYS A 111 13.33 -28.06 34.01
N ASP A 112 13.50 -26.99 33.24
CA ASP A 112 12.46 -26.42 32.41
C ASP A 112 12.62 -26.82 30.93
N ILE A 113 13.83 -27.28 30.55
CA ILE A 113 14.20 -27.65 29.19
C ILE A 113 14.62 -29.11 29.11
N ASP A 114 14.05 -29.83 28.16
CA ASP A 114 14.32 -31.24 27.89
C ASP A 114 15.43 -31.42 26.85
N GLU A 115 15.42 -30.60 25.80
CA GLU A 115 16.33 -30.73 24.66
C GLU A 115 17.11 -29.43 24.39
N VAL A 116 18.40 -29.59 24.10
CA VAL A 116 19.28 -28.48 23.68
C VAL A 116 19.76 -28.77 22.26
N HIS A 117 19.61 -27.81 21.38
CA HIS A 117 20.05 -27.85 19.98
C HIS A 117 21.05 -26.74 19.70
N PHE A 118 21.87 -26.91 18.66
CA PHE A 118 22.82 -25.91 18.18
C PHE A 118 22.54 -25.61 16.71
N LEU A 119 22.41 -24.32 16.39
CA LEU A 119 22.46 -23.84 15.02
C LEU A 119 23.81 -23.17 14.77
N ILE A 120 24.62 -23.80 13.93
CA ILE A 120 25.92 -23.30 13.53
C ILE A 120 25.77 -22.43 12.28
N LEU A 121 26.11 -21.14 12.40
CA LEU A 121 26.03 -20.14 11.34
C LEU A 121 27.20 -20.28 10.35
N SER A 122 27.30 -21.45 9.72
CA SER A 122 28.29 -21.78 8.70
C SER A 122 27.77 -22.87 7.77
N SER A 123 28.28 -22.90 6.54
CA SER A 123 28.06 -23.98 5.56
C SER A 123 29.07 -25.12 5.70
N ASP A 124 30.12 -24.92 6.49
CA ASP A 124 31.20 -25.88 6.69
C ASP A 124 30.67 -27.19 7.31
N GLU A 125 31.08 -28.35 6.78
CA GLU A 125 30.79 -29.63 7.45
C GLU A 125 31.61 -29.77 8.73
N HIS A 126 31.01 -30.35 9.76
CA HIS A 126 31.63 -30.51 11.06
C HIS A 126 31.62 -31.97 11.48
N ARG A 127 32.81 -32.49 11.80
CA ARG A 127 32.98 -33.82 12.38
C ARG A 127 33.58 -33.66 13.77
N TYR A 128 32.80 -34.04 14.78
CA TYR A 128 33.24 -33.97 16.17
C TYR A 128 33.93 -35.27 16.56
N ASN A 129 35.25 -35.20 16.79
CA ASN A 129 35.98 -36.34 17.32
C ASN A 129 35.50 -36.67 18.76
N GLY A 130 35.46 -37.96 19.11
CA GLY A 130 35.08 -38.44 20.44
C GLY A 130 33.68 -39.05 20.51
N LYS A 131 33.13 -39.18 21.72
CA LYS A 131 31.80 -39.76 21.94
C LYS A 131 30.72 -38.87 21.31
N ASP A 132 29.83 -39.46 20.54
CA ASP A 132 28.76 -38.73 19.82
C ASP A 132 27.64 -38.24 20.75
N THR A 133 27.61 -38.69 22.01
CA THR A 133 26.55 -38.37 22.96
C THR A 133 27.06 -37.85 24.30
N LYS A 134 26.31 -36.92 24.91
CA LYS A 134 26.53 -36.38 26.26
C LYS A 134 25.23 -36.43 27.07
N CYS A 135 25.31 -36.87 28.32
CA CYS A 135 24.13 -36.88 29.20
C CYS A 135 23.87 -35.48 29.74
N LEU A 136 22.61 -35.06 29.73
CA LEU A 136 22.12 -33.85 30.35
C LEU A 136 21.65 -34.15 31.79
N ASN A 137 21.69 -33.16 32.67
CA ASN A 137 21.31 -33.32 34.08
C ASN A 137 19.80 -33.60 34.28
N ASN A 138 18.99 -33.42 33.24
CA ASN A 138 17.58 -33.82 33.19
C ASN A 138 17.38 -35.30 32.83
N GLY A 139 18.46 -36.06 32.63
CA GLY A 139 18.42 -37.47 32.23
C GLY A 139 18.27 -37.72 30.72
N ARG A 140 18.12 -36.67 29.91
CA ARG A 140 18.11 -36.76 28.44
C ARG A 140 19.52 -36.86 27.87
N ILE A 141 19.62 -37.23 26.60
CA ILE A 141 20.88 -37.41 25.88
C ILE A 141 20.96 -36.37 24.77
N PHE A 142 22.03 -35.59 24.78
CA PHE A 142 22.42 -34.74 23.66
C PHE A 142 23.24 -35.55 22.66
N SER A 143 22.86 -35.49 21.38
CA SER A 143 23.57 -36.10 20.24
C SER A 143 24.24 -35.02 19.41
N TYR A 144 25.56 -35.11 19.23
CA TYR A 144 26.30 -34.21 18.35
C TYR A 144 25.84 -34.32 16.90
N LYS A 145 25.37 -35.49 16.48
CA LYS A 145 24.88 -35.71 15.12
C LYS A 145 23.48 -35.13 14.92
N GLU A 146 22.57 -35.35 15.86
CA GLU A 146 21.14 -35.04 15.67
C GLU A 146 20.78 -33.62 16.16
N ASN A 147 21.39 -33.16 17.26
CA ASN A 147 21.06 -31.87 17.88
C ASN A 147 21.94 -30.70 17.37
N ILE A 148 22.77 -30.92 16.36
CA ILE A 148 23.60 -29.87 15.75
C ILE A 148 23.23 -29.73 14.28
N MET A 149 22.88 -28.52 13.90
CA MET A 149 22.53 -28.11 12.54
C MET A 149 23.51 -27.05 12.05
N ASN A 150 23.83 -27.08 10.76
CA ASN A 150 24.55 -26.02 10.07
C ASN A 150 23.69 -25.56 8.87
N PHE A 151 24.15 -24.58 8.07
CA PHE A 151 23.35 -24.10 6.95
C PHE A 151 22.99 -25.19 5.94
N LYS A 152 23.90 -26.13 5.65
CA LYS A 152 23.59 -27.26 4.77
C LYS A 152 22.40 -28.11 5.26
N LYS A 153 22.34 -28.41 6.55
CA LYS A 153 21.18 -29.11 7.14
C LYS A 153 19.94 -28.21 7.19
N LEU A 154 20.10 -26.92 7.48
CA LEU A 154 18.99 -25.97 7.51
C LEU A 154 18.31 -25.87 6.13
N ILE A 155 19.10 -25.73 5.07
CA ILE A 155 18.64 -25.71 3.67
C ILE A 155 17.85 -26.98 3.35
N HIS A 156 18.34 -28.15 3.76
CA HIS A 156 17.64 -29.43 3.55
C HIS A 156 16.28 -29.50 4.26
N GLU A 157 16.18 -28.94 5.47
CA GLU A 157 14.90 -28.86 6.19
C GLU A 157 13.96 -27.80 5.58
N ILE A 158 14.49 -26.70 5.06
CA ILE A 158 13.72 -25.71 4.29
C ILE A 158 13.16 -26.33 3.01
N GLU A 159 13.99 -27.05 2.25
CA GLU A 159 13.58 -27.74 1.02
C GLU A 159 12.43 -28.71 1.28
N LYS A 160 12.58 -29.60 2.28
CA LYS A 160 11.51 -30.52 2.69
C LYS A 160 10.22 -29.82 3.08
N LYS A 161 10.31 -28.72 3.84
CA LYS A 161 9.11 -28.01 4.29
C LYS A 161 8.42 -27.30 3.12
N ASN A 162 9.20 -26.73 2.20
CA ASN A 162 8.69 -26.09 0.99
C ASN A 162 8.02 -27.07 0.01
N GLU A 163 8.36 -28.37 0.04
CA GLU A 163 7.61 -29.40 -0.70
C GLU A 163 6.17 -29.59 -0.18
N ILE A 164 5.91 -29.18 1.07
CA ILE A 164 4.63 -29.39 1.76
C ILE A 164 3.83 -28.08 1.85
N GLU A 165 4.52 -26.97 2.12
CA GLU A 165 3.94 -25.64 2.35
C GLU A 165 4.34 -24.70 1.21
N ASN A 166 3.34 -24.23 0.46
CA ASN A 166 3.56 -23.28 -0.64
C ASN A 166 4.14 -21.96 -0.12
N ASP A 167 4.97 -21.32 -0.93
CA ASP A 167 5.60 -20.02 -0.67
C ASP A 167 6.49 -19.99 0.59
N PHE A 168 6.71 -21.13 1.25
CA PHE A 168 7.54 -21.24 2.45
C PHE A 168 8.97 -20.73 2.21
N ILE A 169 9.54 -21.00 1.04
CA ILE A 169 10.87 -20.52 0.70
C ILE A 169 10.96 -18.99 0.57
N VAL A 170 9.88 -18.34 0.14
CA VAL A 170 9.77 -16.88 0.05
C VAL A 170 9.77 -16.29 1.46
N ASP A 171 8.92 -16.85 2.34
CA ASP A 171 8.86 -16.53 3.76
C ASP A 171 10.23 -16.62 4.46
N ILE A 172 11.00 -17.67 4.16
CA ILE A 172 12.36 -17.85 4.70
C ILE A 172 13.33 -16.83 4.09
N TYR A 173 13.26 -16.59 2.78
CA TYR A 173 14.09 -15.60 2.12
C TYR A 173 13.85 -14.19 2.69
N ASP A 174 12.62 -13.85 3.04
CA ASP A 174 12.26 -12.59 3.69
C ASP A 174 12.90 -12.47 5.07
N CYS A 175 12.79 -13.52 5.89
CA CYS A 175 13.43 -13.56 7.20
C CYS A 175 14.94 -13.35 7.08
N ILE A 176 15.59 -14.01 6.12
CA ILE A 176 17.03 -13.88 5.87
C ILE A 176 17.39 -12.47 5.38
N SER A 177 16.57 -11.89 4.50
CA SER A 177 16.79 -10.56 3.94
C SER A 177 16.75 -9.46 4.99
N MET A 178 16.02 -9.67 6.10
CA MET A 178 16.05 -8.77 7.25
C MET A 178 17.46 -8.54 7.79
N VAL A 179 18.41 -9.48 7.67
CA VAL A 179 19.81 -9.25 8.12
C VAL A 179 20.41 -8.03 7.45
N TYR A 180 20.13 -7.88 6.15
CA TYR A 180 20.69 -6.82 5.30
C TYR A 180 19.86 -5.54 5.35
N ASP A 181 18.53 -5.69 5.34
CA ASP A 181 17.63 -4.54 5.32
C ASP A 181 17.62 -3.87 6.70
N SER A 182 17.52 -4.62 7.79
CA SER A 182 17.15 -4.03 9.10
C SER A 182 18.29 -3.62 10.01
N GLY A 183 19.50 -4.14 9.79
CA GLY A 183 20.65 -4.21 10.71
C GLY A 183 20.71 -3.23 11.89
N ARG A 184 21.11 -3.73 13.06
CA ARG A 184 20.90 -3.11 14.39
C ARG A 184 21.18 -1.60 14.46
N LEU A 185 20.10 -0.82 14.47
CA LEU A 185 20.12 0.63 14.69
C LEU A 185 19.66 1.08 16.09
N LYS A 186 18.96 0.23 16.85
CA LYS A 186 18.46 0.53 18.20
C LYS A 186 18.52 -0.72 19.09
N TYR A 187 18.49 -0.55 20.40
CA TYR A 187 18.47 -1.64 21.40
C TYR A 187 17.16 -2.47 21.40
N PHE A 188 16.24 -2.21 20.46
CA PHE A 188 14.96 -2.91 20.33
C PHE A 188 15.07 -4.10 19.36
N SER A 189 14.26 -5.14 19.59
CA SER A 189 14.23 -6.34 18.74
C SER A 189 13.87 -5.98 17.29
N ILE A 190 14.66 -6.50 16.34
CA ILE A 190 14.45 -6.30 14.89
C ILE A 190 13.16 -6.97 14.45
N VAL A 191 12.89 -8.14 15.01
CA VAL A 191 11.68 -8.95 14.77
C VAL A 191 10.43 -8.18 15.14
N ASN A 192 10.37 -7.63 16.35
CA ASN A 192 9.21 -6.85 16.80
C ASN A 192 8.96 -5.64 15.90
N GLU A 193 10.02 -4.95 15.48
CA GLU A 193 9.91 -3.79 14.59
C GLU A 193 9.47 -4.20 13.17
N THR A 194 9.92 -5.35 12.65
CA THR A 194 9.38 -5.91 11.39
C THR A 194 7.91 -6.27 11.54
N GLU A 195 7.51 -6.91 12.64
CA GLU A 195 6.11 -7.21 12.92
C GLU A 195 5.22 -5.95 12.97
N LEU A 196 5.77 -4.81 13.43
CA LEU A 196 5.07 -3.52 13.38
C LEU A 196 4.89 -3.03 11.94
N LEU A 197 5.91 -3.17 11.09
CA LEU A 197 5.88 -2.74 9.69
C LEU A 197 5.00 -3.65 8.83
N MET A 198 4.98 -4.96 9.09
CA MET A 198 4.16 -5.92 8.35
C MET A 198 2.66 -5.87 8.69
N ARG A 199 2.23 -4.97 9.59
CA ARG A 199 0.82 -4.85 9.94
C ARG A 199 -0.01 -4.48 8.72
N THR A 200 -1.14 -5.16 8.59
CA THR A 200 -2.18 -4.82 7.62
C THR A 200 -3.42 -4.39 8.36
N ALA A 201 -3.99 -3.25 8.01
CA ALA A 201 -5.21 -2.74 8.60
C ALA A 201 -5.96 -1.83 7.63
N THR A 202 -7.27 -1.98 7.58
CA THR A 202 -8.16 -1.10 6.82
C THR A 202 -9.36 -0.73 7.67
N TYR A 203 -9.66 0.56 7.79
CA TYR A 203 -10.81 1.05 8.55
C TYR A 203 -11.26 2.43 8.07
N ASP A 204 -12.57 2.69 8.16
CA ASP A 204 -13.17 3.94 7.73
C ASP A 204 -13.07 5.02 8.82
N LEU A 205 -12.63 6.21 8.41
CA LEU A 205 -12.49 7.44 9.19
C LEU A 205 -13.38 8.54 8.58
N ASP A 206 -14.69 8.38 8.74
CA ASP A 206 -15.76 9.28 8.28
C ASP A 206 -15.73 9.63 6.78
N GLU A 207 -14.87 10.55 6.36
CA GLU A 207 -14.71 10.96 4.95
C GLU A 207 -13.53 10.31 4.21
N THR A 208 -12.70 9.53 4.93
CA THR A 208 -11.53 8.84 4.37
C THR A 208 -11.44 7.41 4.87
N LYS A 209 -10.88 6.51 4.09
CA LYS A 209 -10.54 5.15 4.47
C LYS A 209 -9.05 5.10 4.75
N SER A 210 -8.67 4.70 5.97
CA SER A 210 -7.28 4.45 6.31
C SER A 210 -6.91 3.05 5.82
N TRP A 211 -5.84 2.97 5.04
CA TRP A 211 -5.31 1.73 4.49
C TRP A 211 -3.84 1.62 4.87
N LEU A 212 -3.47 0.52 5.51
CA LEU A 212 -2.11 0.25 5.96
C LEU A 212 -1.73 -1.16 5.53
N LYS A 213 -0.56 -1.30 4.90
CA LYS A 213 0.02 -2.60 4.57
C LYS A 213 1.52 -2.49 4.51
N GLY A 214 2.23 -3.51 4.99
CA GLY A 214 3.67 -3.58 4.83
C GLY A 214 4.16 -4.97 4.51
N TYR A 215 5.44 -5.01 4.17
CA TYR A 215 6.14 -6.20 3.71
C TYR A 215 7.58 -6.12 4.20
N GLY A 216 8.02 -7.05 5.03
CA GLY A 216 9.35 -7.00 5.66
C GLY A 216 9.64 -5.63 6.30
N ASP A 217 10.57 -4.89 5.70
CA ASP A 217 11.11 -3.64 6.23
C ASP A 217 10.52 -2.36 5.59
N ILE A 218 9.46 -2.51 4.81
CA ILE A 218 8.71 -1.41 4.21
C ILE A 218 7.25 -1.43 4.68
N HIS A 219 6.66 -0.25 4.80
CA HIS A 219 5.27 -0.08 5.19
C HIS A 219 4.66 1.10 4.44
N LEU A 220 3.49 0.89 3.85
CA LEU A 220 2.74 1.89 3.11
C LEU A 220 1.45 2.20 3.86
N SER A 221 1.24 3.47 4.16
CA SER A 221 0.03 3.98 4.82
C SER A 221 -0.63 5.02 3.94
N ALA A 222 -1.94 4.91 3.72
CA ALA A 222 -2.68 5.76 2.81
C ALA A 222 -4.01 6.21 3.40
N PHE A 223 -4.45 7.39 2.96
CA PHE A 223 -5.78 7.94 3.23
C PHE A 223 -6.54 8.02 1.90
N ILE A 224 -7.43 7.06 1.69
CA ILE A 224 -8.21 6.92 0.46
C ILE A 224 -9.51 7.73 0.63
N PRO A 225 -9.86 8.63 -0.30
CA PRO A 225 -11.05 9.47 -0.14
C PRO A 225 -12.33 8.64 -0.32
N LEU A 226 -13.29 8.77 0.61
CA LEU A 226 -14.64 8.19 0.52
C LEU A 226 -15.65 9.18 -0.08
N SER A 227 -15.20 10.40 -0.42
CA SER A 227 -16.03 11.43 -1.03
C SER A 227 -15.32 12.13 -2.19
N TYR A 228 -16.09 12.75 -3.07
CA TYR A 228 -15.52 13.52 -4.19
C TYR A 228 -14.68 14.73 -3.77
N LYS A 229 -14.78 15.17 -2.51
CA LYS A 229 -14.04 16.34 -2.00
C LYS A 229 -12.61 15.99 -1.55
N GLY A 230 -12.37 14.73 -1.20
CA GLY A 230 -11.07 14.28 -0.73
C GLY A 230 -10.13 13.96 -1.88
N GLU A 231 -8.84 13.91 -1.56
CA GLU A 231 -7.77 13.47 -2.44
C GLU A 231 -6.98 12.35 -1.75
N LEU A 232 -6.46 11.43 -2.55
CA LEU A 232 -5.57 10.38 -2.08
C LEU A 232 -4.26 10.97 -1.56
N SER A 233 -3.80 10.47 -0.43
CA SER A 233 -2.43 10.71 0.06
C SER A 233 -1.85 9.44 0.63
N CYS A 234 -0.54 9.32 0.54
CA CYS A 234 0.17 8.11 0.94
C CYS A 234 1.54 8.44 1.56
N MET A 235 2.00 7.60 2.48
CA MET A 235 3.31 7.67 3.09
C MET A 235 3.97 6.28 3.09
N LEU A 236 5.14 6.20 2.45
CA LEU A 236 6.02 5.04 2.46
C LEU A 236 7.07 5.22 3.55
N GLN A 237 7.11 4.27 4.48
CA GLN A 237 8.16 4.13 5.47
C GLN A 237 9.12 3.03 5.03
N ILE A 238 10.42 3.34 5.05
CA ILE A 238 11.49 2.38 4.76
C ILE A 238 12.42 2.30 5.96
N ARG A 239 12.71 1.09 6.41
CA ARG A 239 13.76 0.82 7.40
C ARG A 239 14.99 0.28 6.68
N GLN A 240 16.16 0.87 6.99
CA GLN A 240 17.45 0.36 6.53
C GLN A 240 18.48 0.39 7.66
N HIS A 241 19.41 -0.57 7.69
CA HIS A 241 20.41 -0.71 8.76
C HIS A 241 21.34 0.50 8.97
N ASN A 242 21.48 1.36 7.98
CA ASN A 242 22.30 2.58 8.02
C ASN A 242 21.43 3.86 8.05
N LEU A 243 20.11 3.74 7.90
CA LEU A 243 19.17 4.85 7.72
C LEU A 243 17.87 4.56 8.49
N SER A 244 17.67 5.28 9.61
CA SER A 244 16.43 5.19 10.38
C SER A 244 15.47 6.34 10.06
N GLY A 245 14.17 6.04 9.92
CA GLY A 245 13.11 7.06 9.89
C GLY A 245 12.96 7.76 8.55
N VAL A 246 13.10 7.04 7.44
CA VAL A 246 12.81 7.57 6.10
C VAL A 246 11.30 7.47 5.86
N TYR A 247 10.64 8.63 5.79
CA TYR A 247 9.21 8.77 5.50
C TYR A 247 9.05 9.58 4.23
N LEU A 248 8.53 8.95 3.17
CA LEU A 248 8.30 9.57 1.88
C LEU A 248 6.79 9.74 1.69
N THR A 249 6.33 10.97 1.44
CA THR A 249 4.92 11.28 1.24
C THR A 249 4.60 11.51 -0.23
N PHE A 250 3.46 11.04 -0.68
CA PHE A 250 2.98 11.11 -2.06
C PHE A 250 1.58 11.70 -2.08
N ASP A 251 1.35 12.65 -2.97
CA ASP A 251 0.02 13.17 -3.29
C ASP A 251 -0.65 12.36 -4.41
N GLN A 252 -1.92 12.61 -4.64
CA GLN A 252 -2.73 11.91 -5.63
C GLN A 252 -2.18 12.07 -7.06
N GLU A 253 -1.66 13.24 -7.43
CA GLU A 253 -1.16 13.51 -8.78
C GLU A 253 0.06 12.63 -9.07
N MET A 254 1.04 12.65 -8.16
CA MET A 254 2.23 11.80 -8.25
C MET A 254 1.84 10.31 -8.31
N LEU A 255 0.94 9.87 -7.44
CA LEU A 255 0.52 8.46 -7.38
C LEU A 255 -0.11 8.01 -8.69
N LEU A 256 -1.03 8.80 -9.25
CA LEU A 256 -1.73 8.47 -10.49
C LEU A 256 -0.80 8.49 -11.71
N GLU A 257 0.15 9.41 -11.76
CA GLU A 257 1.06 9.58 -12.90
C GLU A 257 2.21 8.56 -12.89
N ASP A 258 2.84 8.35 -11.73
CA ASP A 258 4.12 7.66 -11.65
C ASP A 258 4.07 6.30 -10.96
N TYR A 259 3.21 6.11 -9.96
CA TYR A 259 3.25 4.91 -9.11
C TYR A 259 2.12 3.91 -9.43
N PHE A 260 0.96 4.36 -9.90
CA PHE A 260 -0.18 3.52 -10.28
C PHE A 260 -0.09 3.03 -11.73
N VAL A 261 1.13 2.69 -12.14
CA VAL A 261 1.48 2.27 -13.50
C VAL A 261 1.64 0.75 -13.57
N SER A 262 1.93 0.22 -14.77
CA SER A 262 2.28 -1.20 -14.91
C SER A 262 3.65 -1.49 -14.28
N GLU A 263 3.91 -2.73 -13.86
CA GLU A 263 5.23 -3.15 -13.34
C GLU A 263 6.40 -2.72 -14.24
N THR A 264 6.30 -2.96 -15.55
CA THR A 264 7.35 -2.57 -16.51
C THR A 264 7.55 -1.05 -16.58
N GLU A 265 6.48 -0.28 -16.46
CA GLU A 265 6.58 1.18 -16.43
C GLU A 265 7.18 1.66 -15.10
N PHE A 266 6.77 1.07 -13.98
CA PHE A 266 7.31 1.34 -12.64
C PHE A 266 8.82 1.10 -12.60
N GLU A 267 9.28 -0.06 -13.07
CA GLU A 267 10.71 -0.38 -13.18
C GLU A 267 11.47 0.65 -14.03
N ASN A 268 10.89 1.11 -15.14
CA ASN A 268 11.54 2.10 -16.00
C ASN A 268 11.63 3.49 -15.39
N LYS A 269 10.62 3.89 -14.60
CA LYS A 269 10.58 5.19 -13.91
C LYS A 269 11.45 5.19 -12.66
N HIS A 270 11.42 4.11 -11.89
CA HIS A 270 11.94 4.08 -10.52
C HIS A 270 13.20 3.23 -10.35
N HIS A 271 13.56 2.31 -11.25
CA HIS A 271 14.78 1.52 -11.09
C HIS A 271 15.92 2.11 -11.93
N VAL A 272 16.96 2.60 -11.24
CA VAL A 272 18.19 3.06 -11.88
C VAL A 272 18.93 1.86 -12.47
N GLY A 273 19.03 0.78 -11.69
CA GLY A 273 19.56 -0.52 -12.11
C GLY A 273 20.26 -1.30 -10.99
N ARG A 274 20.61 -2.55 -11.30
CA ARG A 274 21.39 -3.47 -10.48
C ARG A 274 22.29 -4.35 -11.32
N TYR A 275 23.33 -4.91 -10.73
CA TYR A 275 24.08 -6.00 -11.32
C TYR A 275 23.31 -7.32 -11.16
N GLU A 276 23.24 -8.15 -12.20
CA GLU A 276 22.47 -9.41 -12.20
C GLU A 276 22.94 -10.41 -11.14
N ASP A 277 24.23 -10.35 -10.79
CA ASP A 277 24.87 -11.18 -9.77
C ASP A 277 24.79 -10.61 -8.34
N GLU A 278 24.30 -9.39 -8.19
CA GLU A 278 24.03 -8.77 -6.89
C GLU A 278 22.54 -8.85 -6.58
N GLU A 279 22.19 -8.65 -5.31
CA GLU A 279 20.82 -8.60 -4.84
C GLU A 279 20.38 -7.16 -4.51
N GLU A 280 21.31 -6.21 -4.50
CA GLU A 280 21.03 -4.79 -4.30
C GLU A 280 20.55 -4.14 -5.60
N ILE A 281 19.64 -3.17 -5.52
CA ILE A 281 19.18 -2.33 -6.62
C ILE A 281 19.16 -0.87 -6.19
N CYS A 282 19.56 0.02 -7.10
CA CYS A 282 19.40 1.46 -6.92
C CYS A 282 18.04 1.90 -7.46
N MET A 283 17.19 2.46 -6.59
CA MET A 283 15.91 3.05 -6.94
C MET A 283 15.94 4.58 -6.86
N GLN A 284 15.19 5.24 -7.73
CA GLN A 284 14.86 6.65 -7.68
C GLN A 284 13.41 6.80 -7.21
N ILE A 285 13.22 7.36 -6.02
CA ILE A 285 11.90 7.70 -5.47
C ILE A 285 11.87 9.22 -5.31
N GLN A 286 11.00 9.88 -6.08
CA GLN A 286 11.00 11.33 -6.21
C GLN A 286 12.41 11.86 -6.53
N ASN A 287 12.94 12.79 -5.73
CA ASN A 287 14.28 13.35 -5.88
C ASN A 287 15.38 12.58 -5.11
N MET A 288 15.06 11.43 -4.53
CA MET A 288 15.98 10.62 -3.73
C MET A 288 16.43 9.36 -4.48
N ARG A 289 17.70 9.01 -4.34
CA ARG A 289 18.21 7.68 -4.70
C ARG A 289 18.48 6.87 -3.46
N ILE A 290 18.04 5.62 -3.47
CA ILE A 290 18.22 4.68 -2.38
C ILE A 290 18.62 3.32 -2.94
N ASN A 291 19.57 2.68 -2.29
CA ASN A 291 19.96 1.31 -2.61
C ASN A 291 19.21 0.37 -1.67
N LEU A 292 18.51 -0.62 -2.22
CA LEU A 292 17.64 -1.54 -1.50
C LEU A 292 17.91 -2.97 -1.96
N ASN A 293 17.47 -3.98 -1.20
CA ASN A 293 17.32 -5.31 -1.76
C ASN A 293 16.32 -5.26 -2.94
N ALA A 294 16.66 -5.92 -4.05
CA ALA A 294 15.85 -5.96 -5.26
C ALA A 294 14.52 -6.67 -5.07
N HIS A 295 14.39 -7.53 -4.06
CA HIS A 295 13.12 -8.12 -3.64
C HIS A 295 12.28 -7.12 -2.84
N THR A 296 12.90 -6.32 -1.97
CA THR A 296 12.23 -5.20 -1.28
C THR A 296 11.71 -4.17 -2.29
N ALA A 297 12.45 -3.90 -3.38
CA ALA A 297 11.99 -3.03 -4.47
C ALA A 297 10.73 -3.56 -5.19
N TYR A 298 10.63 -4.88 -5.39
CA TYR A 298 9.43 -5.51 -5.92
C TYR A 298 8.23 -5.31 -4.98
N HIS A 299 8.45 -5.45 -3.67
CA HIS A 299 7.40 -5.24 -2.68
C HIS A 299 6.93 -3.79 -2.56
N ILE A 300 7.80 -2.81 -2.82
CA ILE A 300 7.37 -1.42 -2.96
C ILE A 300 6.37 -1.30 -4.12
N TYR A 301 6.66 -1.88 -5.29
CA TYR A 301 5.72 -1.90 -6.41
C TYR A 301 4.39 -2.57 -6.02
N LYS A 302 4.45 -3.74 -5.37
CA LYS A 302 3.25 -4.47 -4.93
C LYS A 302 2.36 -3.66 -4.00
N LEU A 303 2.94 -2.94 -3.05
CA LEU A 303 2.17 -2.06 -2.16
C LEU A 303 1.44 -0.95 -2.94
N PHE A 304 2.08 -0.35 -3.96
CA PHE A 304 1.41 0.64 -4.82
C PHE A 304 0.36 0.03 -5.74
N GLU A 305 0.59 -1.18 -6.27
CA GLU A 305 -0.38 -1.92 -7.09
C GLU A 305 -1.65 -2.23 -6.30
N GLU A 306 -1.53 -2.70 -5.05
CA GLU A 306 -2.69 -2.96 -4.20
C GLU A 306 -3.41 -1.69 -3.77
N LEU A 307 -2.67 -0.62 -3.42
CA LEU A 307 -3.27 0.66 -3.10
C LEU A 307 -4.05 1.24 -4.30
N LYS A 308 -3.53 1.04 -5.52
CA LYS A 308 -4.22 1.41 -6.76
C LYS A 308 -5.57 0.70 -6.88
N GLU A 309 -5.61 -0.61 -6.66
CA GLU A 309 -6.85 -1.39 -6.72
C GLU A 309 -7.89 -0.87 -5.72
N GLU A 310 -7.49 -0.65 -4.46
CA GLU A 310 -8.37 -0.15 -3.41
C GLU A 310 -8.89 1.29 -3.69
N TYR A 311 -8.01 2.16 -4.21
CA TYR A 311 -8.38 3.51 -4.62
C TYR A 311 -9.40 3.49 -5.75
N PHE A 312 -9.17 2.72 -6.82
CA PHE A 312 -10.09 2.68 -7.96
C PHE A 312 -11.42 1.99 -7.63
N ALA A 313 -11.43 1.01 -6.72
CA ALA A 313 -12.67 0.45 -6.18
C ALA A 313 -13.52 1.53 -5.49
N THR A 314 -12.92 2.26 -4.56
CA THR A 314 -13.58 3.36 -3.84
C THR A 314 -14.03 4.48 -4.79
N LYS A 315 -13.18 4.82 -5.77
CA LYS A 315 -13.49 5.83 -6.80
C LYS A 315 -14.71 5.43 -7.64
N SER A 316 -14.83 4.16 -8.01
CA SER A 316 -15.98 3.64 -8.77
C SER A 316 -17.28 3.73 -7.97
N GLU A 317 -17.24 3.53 -6.65
CA GLU A 317 -18.41 3.70 -5.78
C GLU A 317 -18.85 5.17 -5.74
N ILE A 318 -17.90 6.09 -5.58
CA ILE A 318 -18.16 7.53 -5.65
C ILE A 318 -18.80 7.90 -6.99
N ASP A 319 -18.23 7.43 -8.10
CA ASP A 319 -18.73 7.76 -9.43
C ASP A 319 -20.13 7.15 -9.71
N SER A 320 -20.44 5.99 -9.14
CA SER A 320 -21.78 5.39 -9.18
C SER A 320 -22.83 6.20 -8.40
N ILE A 321 -22.46 6.72 -7.23
CA ILE A 321 -23.33 7.59 -6.43
C ILE A 321 -23.63 8.89 -7.18
N LEU A 322 -22.61 9.52 -7.75
CA LEU A 322 -22.73 10.79 -8.46
C LEU A 322 -23.29 10.67 -9.88
N GLY A 323 -23.33 9.47 -10.46
CA GLY A 323 -23.68 9.25 -11.86
C GLY A 323 -22.60 9.77 -12.83
N THR A 324 -21.33 9.76 -12.42
CA THR A 324 -20.19 10.32 -13.17
C THR A 324 -19.32 9.25 -13.85
N ASN A 325 -19.81 8.01 -13.94
CA ASN A 325 -19.09 6.91 -14.56
C ASN A 325 -18.67 7.24 -16.00
N GLY A 326 -17.36 7.19 -16.28
CA GLY A 326 -16.78 7.49 -17.59
C GLY A 326 -16.67 8.97 -17.93
N LEU A 327 -16.99 9.89 -17.00
CA LEU A 327 -16.84 11.33 -17.22
C LEU A 327 -15.46 11.83 -16.80
N SER A 328 -14.89 12.72 -17.61
CA SER A 328 -13.64 13.40 -17.28
C SER A 328 -13.87 14.46 -16.20
N ARG A 329 -13.06 14.42 -15.14
CA ARG A 329 -13.07 15.40 -14.05
C ARG A 329 -11.97 16.45 -14.22
N VAL A 330 -12.30 17.72 -14.02
CA VAL A 330 -11.35 18.85 -13.98
C VAL A 330 -11.64 19.68 -12.72
N GLY A 331 -10.75 19.64 -11.74
CA GLY A 331 -11.01 20.22 -10.42
C GLY A 331 -12.26 19.57 -9.78
N ASN A 332 -13.29 20.36 -9.48
CA ASN A 332 -14.56 19.86 -8.93
C ASN A 332 -15.66 19.65 -9.99
N ARG A 333 -15.32 19.77 -11.27
CA ARG A 333 -16.26 19.74 -12.38
C ARG A 333 -16.13 18.47 -13.20
N TYR A 334 -17.25 17.99 -13.74
CA TYR A 334 -17.31 16.83 -14.62
C TYR A 334 -17.84 17.24 -15.98
N LEU A 335 -17.13 16.90 -17.06
CA LEU A 335 -17.57 17.19 -18.42
C LEU A 335 -18.77 16.30 -18.77
N LEU A 336 -19.95 16.89 -19.01
CA LEU A 336 -21.17 16.17 -19.39
C LEU A 336 -21.26 15.94 -20.89
N MET A 337 -21.08 17.02 -21.68
CA MET A 337 -21.26 17.04 -23.12
C MET A 337 -20.70 18.34 -23.73
N THR A 338 -20.69 18.41 -25.05
CA THR A 338 -20.41 19.64 -25.80
C THR A 338 -21.70 20.14 -26.46
N ILE A 339 -21.98 21.43 -26.36
CA ILE A 339 -23.16 22.11 -26.93
C ILE A 339 -22.74 23.29 -27.82
N ASP A 340 -23.62 23.76 -28.69
CA ASP A 340 -23.38 24.97 -29.49
C ASP A 340 -23.58 26.24 -28.66
N ILE A 341 -22.88 27.31 -29.02
CA ILE A 341 -23.00 28.61 -28.31
C ILE A 341 -24.45 29.09 -28.29
N ILE A 342 -25.19 28.90 -29.40
CA ILE A 342 -26.59 29.32 -29.52
C ILE A 342 -27.48 28.54 -28.55
N GLU A 343 -27.27 27.23 -28.40
CA GLU A 343 -28.03 26.40 -27.46
C GLU A 343 -27.84 26.89 -26.02
N TRP A 344 -26.62 27.30 -25.64
CA TRP A 344 -26.37 27.90 -24.33
C TRP A 344 -27.04 29.26 -24.15
N GLU A 345 -27.04 30.11 -25.18
CA GLU A 345 -27.72 31.41 -25.14
C GLU A 345 -29.24 31.25 -24.96
N GLU A 346 -29.84 30.28 -25.64
CA GLU A 346 -31.25 29.93 -25.50
C GLU A 346 -31.56 29.41 -24.09
N ILE A 347 -30.69 28.54 -23.54
CA ILE A 347 -30.80 28.07 -22.15
C ILE A 347 -30.73 29.26 -21.16
N LEU A 348 -29.78 30.17 -21.32
CA LEU A 348 -29.67 31.35 -20.45
C LEU A 348 -30.89 32.25 -20.55
N PHE A 349 -31.43 32.44 -21.77
CA PHE A 349 -32.64 33.21 -21.97
C PHE A 349 -33.84 32.55 -21.28
N PHE A 350 -33.99 31.24 -21.44
CA PHE A 350 -35.03 30.46 -20.78
C PHE A 350 -34.91 30.54 -19.25
N ALA A 351 -33.73 30.27 -18.71
CA ALA A 351 -33.43 30.28 -17.28
C ALA A 351 -33.74 31.64 -16.61
N ARG A 352 -33.46 32.75 -17.30
CA ARG A 352 -33.77 34.11 -16.80
C ARG A 352 -35.26 34.41 -16.69
N ASN A 353 -36.10 33.68 -17.42
CA ASN A 353 -37.56 33.84 -17.40
C ASN A 353 -38.27 32.72 -16.60
N HIS A 354 -37.50 31.82 -15.98
CA HIS A 354 -37.99 30.73 -15.12
C HIS A 354 -37.13 30.69 -13.85
N ASP A 355 -37.06 31.83 -13.16
CA ASP A 355 -36.28 31.94 -11.93
C ASP A 355 -36.89 31.07 -10.83
N TRP A 356 -36.04 30.51 -9.96
CA TRP A 356 -36.50 29.65 -8.87
C TRP A 356 -37.41 30.32 -7.82
N PHE A 357 -37.54 31.65 -7.84
CA PHE A 357 -38.54 32.41 -7.06
C PHE A 357 -39.87 32.65 -7.79
N GLN A 358 -40.00 32.24 -9.04
CA GLN A 358 -41.14 32.59 -9.88
C GLN A 358 -42.41 31.82 -9.48
N GLU A 359 -43.51 32.57 -9.36
CA GLU A 359 -44.84 32.10 -8.93
C GLU A 359 -45.82 31.96 -10.12
N ASP A 360 -45.33 31.48 -11.25
CA ASP A 360 -46.22 31.00 -12.30
C ASP A 360 -46.43 29.49 -12.18
N GLY A 361 -47.48 28.97 -12.82
CA GLY A 361 -47.82 27.55 -12.74
C GLY A 361 -46.78 26.59 -13.34
N GLU A 362 -45.59 27.06 -13.74
CA GLU A 362 -44.50 26.27 -14.33
C GLU A 362 -43.43 25.90 -13.29
N LEU A 363 -43.83 25.55 -12.06
CA LEU A 363 -42.92 25.19 -10.95
C LEU A 363 -41.83 24.15 -11.31
N GLU A 364 -42.10 23.26 -12.27
CA GLU A 364 -41.11 22.29 -12.78
C GLU A 364 -39.93 22.96 -13.50
N TRP A 365 -40.17 24.08 -14.18
CA TRP A 365 -39.17 24.83 -14.94
C TRP A 365 -38.56 25.98 -14.16
N ASN A 366 -39.27 26.47 -13.13
CA ASN A 366 -38.80 27.53 -12.23
C ASN A 366 -37.78 26.97 -11.23
N ILE A 367 -36.64 26.52 -11.75
CA ILE A 367 -35.56 25.89 -10.99
C ILE A 367 -34.21 26.54 -11.22
N PHE A 368 -34.17 27.68 -11.91
CA PHE A 368 -32.91 28.34 -12.26
C PHE A 368 -32.59 29.48 -11.29
N ASN A 369 -31.48 29.33 -10.59
CA ASN A 369 -30.80 30.44 -9.95
C ASN A 369 -29.68 30.90 -10.89
N ASN A 370 -29.99 31.94 -11.67
CA ASN A 370 -29.13 32.45 -12.74
C ASN A 370 -27.81 33.08 -12.23
N ASN A 371 -27.58 33.16 -10.91
CA ASN A 371 -26.34 33.57 -10.22
C ASN A 371 -25.58 34.81 -10.79
N CYS A 372 -26.25 35.60 -11.63
CA CYS A 372 -25.71 36.67 -12.47
C CYS A 372 -24.52 36.28 -13.38
N SER A 373 -24.24 34.99 -13.60
CA SER A 373 -23.18 34.53 -14.50
C SER A 373 -23.67 34.42 -15.94
N ARG A 374 -22.74 34.56 -16.89
CA ARG A 374 -22.98 34.22 -18.31
C ARG A 374 -22.52 32.80 -18.64
N ASN A 375 -21.78 32.16 -17.74
CA ASN A 375 -21.10 30.91 -18.01
C ASN A 375 -21.52 29.80 -17.02
N SER A 376 -22.46 30.06 -16.12
CA SER A 376 -22.94 29.06 -15.17
C SER A 376 -24.38 29.31 -14.76
N LEU A 377 -25.05 28.24 -14.34
CA LEU A 377 -26.40 28.25 -13.78
C LEU A 377 -26.43 27.30 -12.58
N ILE A 378 -27.10 27.72 -11.52
CA ILE A 378 -27.36 26.87 -10.35
C ILE A 378 -28.78 26.35 -10.48
N LEU A 379 -28.95 25.02 -10.46
CA LEU A 379 -30.26 24.39 -10.43
C LEU A 379 -30.69 24.28 -8.97
N SER A 380 -31.75 24.98 -8.60
CA SER A 380 -32.31 25.02 -7.24
C SER A 380 -33.81 24.76 -7.33
N PRO A 381 -34.41 23.94 -6.45
CA PRO A 381 -35.85 23.73 -6.51
C PRO A 381 -36.59 25.04 -6.24
N ASN A 382 -37.76 25.23 -6.85
CA ASN A 382 -38.57 26.41 -6.60
C ASN A 382 -38.86 26.58 -5.09
N VAL A 383 -38.71 27.80 -4.55
CA VAL A 383 -38.92 28.05 -3.11
C VAL A 383 -40.34 27.79 -2.62
N ASN A 384 -41.31 27.89 -3.52
CA ASN A 384 -42.73 27.63 -3.26
C ASN A 384 -43.12 26.18 -3.58
N GLY A 385 -42.16 25.38 -4.07
CA GLY A 385 -42.35 23.97 -4.38
C GLY A 385 -42.26 23.06 -3.15
N ASN A 386 -42.61 21.78 -3.34
CA ASN A 386 -42.53 20.76 -2.28
C ASN A 386 -41.17 20.03 -2.22
N ILE A 387 -40.25 20.34 -3.15
CA ILE A 387 -38.94 19.69 -3.24
C ILE A 387 -38.03 20.27 -2.16
N ARG A 388 -37.37 19.40 -1.40
CA ARG A 388 -36.58 19.77 -0.21
C ARG A 388 -35.08 19.92 -0.48
N GLY A 389 -34.61 19.97 -1.72
CA GLY A 389 -33.21 20.25 -2.05
C GLY A 389 -32.82 21.70 -1.73
N ASP A 390 -31.52 22.00 -1.63
CA ASP A 390 -31.04 23.40 -1.58
C ASP A 390 -30.42 23.77 -2.93
N ILE A 391 -29.41 23.02 -3.35
CA ILE A 391 -28.85 23.09 -4.72
C ILE A 391 -28.89 21.68 -5.30
N LEU A 392 -29.63 21.50 -6.38
CA LEU A 392 -29.78 20.22 -7.08
C LEU A 392 -28.48 19.84 -7.78
N ALA A 393 -27.93 20.78 -8.55
CA ALA A 393 -26.65 20.69 -9.25
C ALA A 393 -26.23 22.09 -9.72
N THR A 394 -24.96 22.26 -10.06
CA THR A 394 -24.50 23.46 -10.79
C THR A 394 -24.00 23.03 -12.16
N ILE A 395 -24.38 23.78 -13.20
CA ILE A 395 -23.87 23.60 -14.55
C ILE A 395 -23.06 24.81 -14.98
N SER A 396 -21.99 24.59 -15.73
CA SER A 396 -21.15 25.67 -16.25
C SER A 396 -20.60 25.34 -17.62
N VAL A 397 -20.21 26.35 -18.39
CA VAL A 397 -19.66 26.19 -19.73
C VAL A 397 -18.28 26.82 -19.84
N ILE A 398 -17.41 26.18 -20.62
CA ILE A 398 -16.09 26.70 -21.00
C ILE A 398 -15.97 26.59 -22.53
N PRO A 399 -15.36 27.59 -23.22
CA PRO A 399 -15.09 27.47 -24.66
C PRO A 399 -14.34 26.19 -24.99
N ASN A 400 -14.87 25.43 -25.97
CA ASN A 400 -14.23 24.20 -26.41
C ASN A 400 -12.91 24.53 -27.11
N LYS A 401 -11.84 23.80 -26.76
CA LYS A 401 -10.49 24.06 -27.30
C LYS A 401 -10.33 23.74 -28.79
N THR A 402 -11.22 22.94 -29.36
CA THR A 402 -11.13 22.42 -30.73
C THR A 402 -12.09 23.13 -31.69
N TRP A 403 -13.29 23.46 -31.25
CA TRP A 403 -14.33 24.06 -32.10
C TRP A 403 -14.76 25.44 -31.58
N ASN A 404 -14.48 26.48 -32.37
CA ASN A 404 -14.73 27.88 -31.99
C ASN A 404 -16.20 28.23 -31.69
N ASN A 405 -17.16 27.45 -32.22
CA ASN A 405 -18.59 27.70 -32.02
C ASN A 405 -19.24 26.77 -30.98
N LYS A 406 -18.42 26.04 -30.21
CA LYS A 406 -18.89 25.06 -29.23
C LYS A 406 -18.40 25.37 -27.82
N LEU A 407 -19.18 24.89 -26.86
CA LEU A 407 -18.93 25.01 -25.44
C LEU A 407 -18.93 23.63 -24.80
N ASP A 408 -17.97 23.40 -23.91
CA ASP A 408 -17.93 22.22 -23.05
C ASP A 408 -18.77 22.49 -21.80
N LEU A 409 -19.83 21.69 -21.64
CA LEU A 409 -20.77 21.78 -20.54
C LEU A 409 -20.32 20.87 -19.39
N TYR A 410 -20.08 21.49 -18.24
CA TYR A 410 -19.64 20.87 -17.01
C TYR A 410 -20.75 20.81 -15.98
N TRP A 411 -20.69 19.79 -15.13
CA TRP A 411 -21.54 19.57 -13.97
C TRP A 411 -20.72 19.58 -12.69
N GLU A 412 -21.29 20.15 -11.64
CA GLU A 412 -20.79 20.12 -10.28
C GLU A 412 -21.86 19.56 -9.33
N PRO A 413 -21.46 18.74 -8.34
CA PRO A 413 -22.38 18.17 -7.38
C PRO A 413 -23.23 19.20 -6.65
N GLY A 414 -24.51 18.87 -6.44
CA GLY A 414 -25.42 19.66 -5.62
C GLY A 414 -25.04 19.68 -4.13
N PHE A 415 -25.79 20.46 -3.35
CA PHE A 415 -25.60 20.61 -1.92
C PHE A 415 -26.93 20.60 -1.17
N LYS A 416 -26.92 20.01 0.03
CA LYS A 416 -28.02 20.06 1.00
C LYS A 416 -27.43 20.34 2.38
N ALA A 417 -27.93 21.37 3.05
CA ALA A 417 -27.54 21.72 4.40
C ALA A 417 -27.89 20.59 5.37
N ASN A 418 -26.99 20.32 6.31
CA ASN A 418 -27.10 19.29 7.35
C ASN A 418 -27.12 17.83 6.85
N GLU A 419 -26.74 17.57 5.60
CA GLU A 419 -26.55 16.23 5.04
C GLU A 419 -25.08 16.05 4.62
N ARG A 420 -24.57 14.81 4.61
CA ARG A 420 -23.19 14.57 4.15
C ARG A 420 -23.06 14.86 2.66
N CYS A 421 -21.84 15.18 2.22
CA CYS A 421 -21.60 15.59 0.85
C CYS A 421 -21.97 14.51 -0.19
N MET A 422 -21.86 13.22 0.17
CA MET A 422 -22.17 12.06 -0.65
C MET A 422 -23.62 11.56 -0.58
N ASP A 423 -24.44 12.02 0.37
CA ASP A 423 -25.80 11.49 0.56
C ASP A 423 -26.78 12.05 -0.47
N ARG A 424 -28.00 11.52 -0.61
CA ARG A 424 -29.12 12.19 -1.33
C ARG A 424 -28.90 12.50 -2.83
N PHE A 425 -27.99 11.83 -3.54
CA PHE A 425 -27.95 11.84 -5.01
C PHE A 425 -29.04 10.93 -5.57
N ASP A 426 -30.30 11.36 -5.44
CA ASP A 426 -31.51 10.61 -5.76
C ASP A 426 -32.33 11.21 -6.92
N ASN A 427 -31.78 12.24 -7.59
CA ASN A 427 -32.44 13.03 -8.63
C ASN A 427 -33.67 13.81 -8.15
N VAL A 428 -33.85 13.93 -6.84
CA VAL A 428 -34.91 14.74 -6.20
C VAL A 428 -34.28 15.83 -5.34
N VAL A 429 -33.39 15.46 -4.42
CA VAL A 429 -32.70 16.36 -3.49
C VAL A 429 -31.39 16.86 -4.09
N LYS A 430 -30.58 15.95 -4.64
CA LYS A 430 -29.43 16.27 -5.48
C LYS A 430 -29.51 15.48 -6.77
N TRP A 431 -29.25 16.15 -7.88
CA TRP A 431 -29.24 15.52 -9.18
C TRP A 431 -27.91 14.84 -9.43
N LYS A 432 -27.95 13.63 -9.99
CA LYS A 432 -26.79 12.95 -10.53
C LYS A 432 -26.36 13.58 -11.86
N ALA A 433 -25.11 13.39 -12.23
CA ALA A 433 -24.56 13.89 -13.48
C ALA A 433 -25.23 13.25 -14.71
N ASP A 434 -25.44 11.93 -14.70
CA ASP A 434 -26.14 11.16 -15.74
C ASP A 434 -27.59 11.65 -15.95
N TYR A 435 -28.33 11.84 -14.86
CA TYR A 435 -29.67 12.41 -14.90
C TYR A 435 -29.67 13.84 -15.44
N THR A 436 -28.71 14.66 -15.00
CA THR A 436 -28.62 16.06 -15.44
C THR A 436 -28.37 16.14 -16.94
N VAL A 437 -27.45 15.33 -17.48
CA VAL A 437 -27.18 15.33 -18.93
C VAL A 437 -28.37 14.82 -19.74
N GLU A 438 -29.09 13.80 -19.27
CA GLU A 438 -30.31 13.31 -19.94
C GLU A 438 -31.42 14.35 -19.92
N TRP A 439 -31.64 15.01 -18.78
CA TRP A 439 -32.64 16.05 -18.64
C TRP A 439 -32.34 17.25 -19.55
N ILE A 440 -31.07 17.66 -19.65
CA ILE A 440 -30.67 18.75 -20.54
C ILE A 440 -30.92 18.36 -22.00
N LYS A 441 -30.42 17.20 -22.43
CA LYS A 441 -30.51 16.73 -23.82
C LYS A 441 -31.95 16.55 -24.28
N ASN A 442 -32.77 15.90 -23.46
CA ASN A 442 -34.09 15.42 -23.88
C ASN A 442 -35.22 16.39 -23.52
N ARG A 443 -34.96 17.43 -22.72
CA ARG A 443 -36.01 18.35 -22.24
C ARG A 443 -35.60 19.80 -22.35
N LEU A 444 -34.49 20.19 -21.71
CA LEU A 444 -34.14 21.60 -21.58
C LEU A 444 -33.83 22.25 -22.93
N LEU A 445 -33.06 21.59 -23.79
CA LEU A 445 -32.67 22.14 -25.10
C LEU A 445 -33.89 22.47 -25.95
N GLU A 446 -34.78 21.50 -26.17
CA GLU A 446 -36.00 21.68 -26.96
C GLU A 446 -36.93 22.76 -26.37
N LYS A 447 -37.14 22.72 -25.05
CA LYS A 447 -38.01 23.69 -24.36
C LYS A 447 -37.44 25.11 -24.44
N SER A 448 -36.12 25.26 -24.25
CA SER A 448 -35.43 26.56 -24.32
C SER A 448 -35.51 27.14 -25.73
N HIS A 449 -35.25 26.31 -26.75
CA HIS A 449 -35.36 26.69 -28.15
C HIS A 449 -36.79 27.16 -28.51
N THR A 450 -37.79 26.34 -28.19
CA THR A 450 -39.20 26.65 -28.46
C THR A 450 -39.65 27.94 -27.76
N TYR A 451 -39.21 28.17 -26.52
CA TYR A 451 -39.51 29.39 -25.78
C TYR A 451 -38.83 30.61 -26.40
N TYR A 452 -37.56 30.48 -26.80
CA TYR A 452 -36.81 31.53 -27.47
C TYR A 452 -37.48 31.93 -28.79
N GLU A 453 -37.86 30.97 -29.63
CA GLU A 453 -38.61 31.21 -30.87
C GLU A 453 -39.97 31.87 -30.62
N LYS A 454 -40.70 31.46 -29.58
CA LYS A 454 -42.01 32.07 -29.25
C LYS A 454 -41.88 33.53 -28.85
N CYS A 455 -40.86 33.86 -28.07
CA CYS A 455 -40.62 35.22 -27.55
C CYS A 455 -40.04 36.14 -28.63
N ASN A 456 -39.16 35.62 -29.50
CA ASN A 456 -38.45 36.41 -30.50
C ASN A 456 -39.04 36.31 -31.92
N GLY A 457 -39.69 35.21 -32.26
CA GLY A 457 -40.36 34.97 -33.56
C GLY A 457 -41.64 35.80 -33.77
N LYS A 458 -42.27 36.31 -32.70
CA LYS A 458 -43.42 37.23 -32.81
C LYS A 458 -43.07 38.63 -33.35
N LYS A 459 -41.79 38.99 -33.44
CA LYS A 459 -41.37 40.25 -34.10
C LYS A 459 -41.40 40.19 -35.64
N SER A 460 -41.62 39.01 -36.25
CA SER A 460 -41.59 38.84 -37.71
C SER A 460 -42.97 38.90 -38.41
N PHE A 461 -44.09 38.81 -37.69
CA PHE A 461 -45.42 38.76 -38.33
C PHE A 461 -46.10 40.13 -38.53
N TRP A 462 -45.75 41.16 -37.75
CA TRP A 462 -46.38 42.49 -37.84
C TRP A 462 -45.57 43.55 -38.60
N GLN A 463 -44.35 43.25 -39.05
CA GLN A 463 -43.54 44.15 -39.90
C GLN A 463 -43.70 43.91 -41.41
N LYS A 464 -44.73 43.15 -41.83
CA LYS A 464 -45.08 42.96 -43.26
C LYS A 464 -46.42 43.56 -43.68
N ILE A 465 -47.09 44.33 -42.83
CA ILE A 465 -48.35 44.98 -43.21
C ILE A 465 -48.24 46.50 -43.41
N TRP A 466 -47.25 47.23 -42.88
CA TRP A 466 -47.04 48.63 -43.27
C TRP A 466 -45.62 48.84 -43.80
N ASN A 467 -45.55 49.02 -45.12
CA ASN A 467 -44.63 49.97 -45.77
C ASN A 467 -44.89 51.39 -45.24
#